data_AF-A0A4Q6XHM4-F1
#
_entry.id   AF-A0A4Q6XHM4-F1
#
_cell.length_a   1.000
_cell.length_b   1.000
_cell.length_c   1.000
_cell.angle_alpha   90.00
_cell.angle_beta   90.00
_cell.angle_gamma   90.00
#
_symmetry.space_group_name_H-M   'P 1'
#
loop_
_entity.id
_entity.type
_entity.pdbx_description
1 polymer ?
#
loop_
_entity_poly.entity_id
_entity_poly.type
_entity_poly.pdbx_seq_one_letter_code
_entity_poly.pdbx_strand_id
1 'polypeptide(L)'
;MDARRILNGHKPSVVFDEYLAANPDSDKYQVARVFADLFPNVDSTCHQVIWNWRRPGMNDDKLDVILTDLLKKANYPVKAA
;
A
#
# COMPACT_ATOMS: atom_id res chain seq x y z
N MET A 1 -9.04 4.04 5.52
CA MET A 1 -7.94 3.05 5.54
C MET A 1 -6.97 3.42 6.65
N ASP A 2 -6.56 2.47 7.50
CA ASP A 2 -5.45 2.69 8.44
C ASP A 2 -4.15 2.07 7.90
N ALA A 3 -3.52 2.75 6.94
CA ALA A 3 -2.30 2.25 6.29
C ALA A 3 -1.08 2.25 7.23
N ARG A 4 -1.16 2.93 8.39
CA ARG A 4 -0.07 2.94 9.39
C ARG A 4 0.15 1.58 10.02
N ARG A 5 -0.82 0.67 9.93
CA ARG A 5 -0.64 -0.75 10.29
C ARG A 5 0.50 -1.42 9.53
N ILE A 6 0.83 -0.95 8.32
CA ILE A 6 1.97 -1.42 7.54
C ILE A 6 3.28 -1.14 8.28
N LEU A 7 3.39 -0.01 8.97
CA LEU A 7 4.57 0.31 9.78
C LEU A 7 4.75 -0.69 10.94
N ASN A 8 3.66 -1.32 11.39
CA ASN A 8 3.66 -2.34 12.43
C ASN A 8 3.84 -3.77 11.90
N GLY A 9 4.28 -3.94 10.65
CA GLY A 9 4.56 -5.26 10.05
C GLY A 9 3.35 -5.89 9.35
N HIS A 10 2.23 -5.19 9.20
CA HIS A 10 1.12 -5.70 8.39
C HIS A 10 1.45 -5.62 6.91
N LYS A 11 1.03 -6.63 6.15
CA LYS A 11 1.15 -6.65 4.69
C LYS A 11 0.25 -5.57 4.05
N PRO A 12 0.77 -4.74 3.12
CA PRO A 12 -0.03 -3.78 2.37
C PRO A 12 -1.27 -4.38 1.71
N SER A 13 -1.14 -5.53 1.05
CA SER A 13 -2.22 -6.28 0.42
C SER A 13 -3.38 -6.55 1.38
N VAL A 14 -3.09 -7.06 2.57
CA VAL A 14 -4.08 -7.34 3.63
C VAL A 14 -4.77 -6.05 4.08
N VAL A 15 -4.01 -4.99 4.35
CA VAL A 15 -4.57 -3.71 4.80
C VAL A 15 -5.48 -3.08 3.73
N PHE A 16 -5.10 -3.22 2.45
CA PHE A 16 -5.90 -2.72 1.34
C PHE A 16 -7.16 -3.55 1.12
N ASP A 17 -7.08 -4.87 1.23
CA ASP A 17 -8.23 -5.74 1.11
C ASP A 17 -9.25 -5.53 2.22
N GLU A 18 -8.81 -5.38 3.45
CA GLU A 18 -9.70 -5.02 4.56
C GLU A 18 -10.38 -3.66 4.31
N TYR A 19 -9.65 -2.70 3.75
CA TYR A 19 -10.23 -1.40 3.40
C TYR A 19 -11.26 -1.50 2.28
N LEU A 20 -10.97 -2.23 1.20
CA LEU A 20 -11.87 -2.42 0.07
C LEU A 20 -13.11 -3.24 0.46
N ALA A 21 -12.95 -4.25 1.31
CA ALA A 21 -14.06 -5.03 1.85
C ALA A 21 -14.99 -4.17 2.71
N ALA A 22 -14.44 -3.25 3.50
CA ALA A 22 -15.22 -2.31 4.31
C ALA A 22 -15.82 -1.14 3.53
N ASN A 23 -15.32 -0.86 2.31
CA ASN A 23 -15.74 0.27 1.48
C ASN A 23 -15.96 -0.19 0.02
N PRO A 24 -17.11 -0.82 -0.30
CA PRO A 24 -17.36 -1.41 -1.62
C PRO A 24 -17.32 -0.40 -2.78
N ASP A 25 -17.61 0.87 -2.50
CA ASP A 25 -17.56 1.97 -3.48
C ASP A 25 -16.14 2.53 -3.69
N SER A 26 -15.15 2.06 -2.90
CA SER A 26 -13.75 2.41 -3.09
C SER A 26 -13.10 1.48 -4.11
N ASP A 27 -12.14 2.04 -4.85
CA ASP A 27 -11.29 1.29 -5.75
C ASP A 27 -9.81 1.47 -5.39
N LYS A 28 -8.95 0.81 -6.16
CA LYS A 28 -7.49 0.93 -6.00
C LYS A 28 -6.94 2.34 -6.29
N TYR A 29 -7.64 3.18 -7.05
CA TYR A 29 -7.22 4.56 -7.25
C TYR A 29 -7.42 5.37 -5.97
N GLN A 30 -8.54 5.15 -5.30
CA GLN A 30 -8.81 5.73 -3.98
C GLN A 30 -7.83 5.21 -2.93
N VAL A 31 -7.51 3.91 -2.92
CA VAL A 31 -6.48 3.32 -2.04
C VAL A 31 -5.13 4.02 -2.25
N ALA A 32 -4.71 4.19 -3.50
CA ALA A 32 -3.45 4.86 -3.83
C ALA A 32 -3.39 6.30 -3.31
N ARG A 33 -4.48 7.05 -3.46
CA ARG A 33 -4.59 8.42 -2.97
C ARG A 33 -4.47 8.47 -1.45
N VAL A 34 -5.26 7.67 -0.74
CA VAL A 34 -5.22 7.63 0.73
C VAL A 34 -3.86 7.17 1.23
N PHE A 35 -3.19 6.23 0.54
CA PHE A 35 -1.84 5.80 0.88
C PHE A 35 -0.84 6.95 0.77
N ALA A 36 -0.85 7.69 -0.35
CA ALA A 36 0.05 8.83 -0.56
C ALA A 36 -0.21 9.97 0.44
N ASP A 37 -1.48 10.25 0.77
CA ASP A 37 -1.85 11.25 1.78
C ASP A 37 -1.33 10.88 3.18
N LEU A 38 -1.30 9.58 3.51
CA LEU A 38 -0.79 9.07 4.79
C LEU A 38 0.74 9.00 4.85
N PHE A 39 1.40 8.89 3.69
CA PHE A 39 2.84 8.74 3.57
C PHE A 39 3.44 9.75 2.58
N PRO A 40 3.39 11.07 2.87
CA PRO A 40 3.75 12.12 1.91
C PRO A 40 5.19 12.08 1.41
N ASN A 41 6.11 11.47 2.18
CA ASN A 41 7.51 11.28 1.77
C ASN A 41 7.73 10.11 0.79
N VAL A 42 6.72 9.26 0.55
CA VAL A 42 6.81 8.21 -0.47
C VAL A 42 6.60 8.83 -1.85
N ASP A 43 7.50 8.52 -2.78
CA ASP A 43 7.41 9.06 -4.13
C ASP A 43 6.17 8.55 -4.90
N SER A 44 5.86 9.20 -6.03
CA SER A 44 4.66 8.92 -6.82
C SER A 44 4.61 7.51 -7.43
N THR A 45 5.70 6.73 -7.39
CA THR A 45 5.73 5.33 -7.82
C THR A 45 4.73 4.47 -7.03
N CYS A 46 4.42 4.83 -5.78
CA CYS A 46 3.42 4.12 -4.99
C CYS A 46 2.04 4.07 -5.70
N HIS A 47 1.65 5.14 -6.39
CA HIS A 47 0.40 5.15 -7.17
C HIS A 47 0.41 4.11 -8.28
N GLN A 48 1.49 4.06 -9.08
CA GLN A 48 1.59 3.11 -10.17
C GLN A 48 1.57 1.66 -9.67
N VAL A 49 2.24 1.41 -8.55
CA VAL A 49 2.28 0.09 -7.91
C VAL A 49 0.88 -0.34 -7.49
N ILE A 50 0.14 0.52 -6.80
CA ILE A 50 -1.21 0.23 -6.30
C ILE A 50 -2.22 0.12 -7.46
N TRP A 51 -2.15 0.97 -8.49
CA TRP A 51 -3.07 0.89 -9.64
C TRP A 51 -2.88 -0.38 -10.47
N ASN A 52 -1.64 -0.89 -10.53
CA ASN A 52 -1.33 -2.13 -11.21
C ASN A 52 -1.56 -3.37 -10.36
N TRP A 53 -1.87 -3.23 -9.07
CA TRP A 53 -2.23 -4.36 -8.22
C TRP A 53 -3.37 -5.19 -8.83
N ARG A 54 -3.20 -6.52 -8.78
CA ARG A 54 -4.07 -7.55 -9.36
C ARG A 54 -4.11 -7.58 -10.90
N ARG A 55 -3.21 -6.86 -11.57
CA ARG A 55 -2.93 -7.08 -12.99
C ARG A 55 -1.89 -8.19 -13.17
N PRO A 56 -1.81 -8.85 -14.34
CA PRO A 56 -0.75 -9.81 -14.63
C PRO A 56 0.64 -9.23 -14.32
N GLY A 57 1.43 -9.96 -13.55
CA GLY A 57 2.76 -9.50 -13.12
C GLY A 57 2.80 -8.59 -11.89
N MET A 58 1.66 -8.37 -11.20
CA MET A 58 1.57 -7.63 -9.93
C MET A 58 0.56 -8.30 -8.98
N ASN A 59 1.03 -9.30 -8.23
CA ASN A 59 0.28 -10.00 -7.18
C ASN A 59 0.52 -9.39 -5.79
N ASP A 60 -0.09 -9.97 -4.76
CA ASP A 60 -0.02 -9.49 -3.38
C ASP A 60 1.41 -9.48 -2.84
N ASP A 61 2.17 -10.57 -3.02
CA ASP A 61 3.57 -10.65 -2.55
C ASP A 61 4.44 -9.55 -3.17
N LYS A 62 4.27 -9.28 -4.47
CA LYS A 62 5.02 -8.24 -5.16
C LYS A 62 4.59 -6.84 -4.75
N LEU A 63 3.29 -6.62 -4.54
CA LEU A 63 2.77 -5.38 -3.97
C LEU A 63 3.41 -5.12 -2.59
N ASP A 64 3.40 -6.13 -1.73
CA ASP A 64 3.87 -6.02 -0.35
C ASP A 64 5.35 -5.68 -0.28
N VAL A 65 6.18 -6.37 -1.08
CA VAL A 65 7.62 -6.09 -1.18
C VAL A 65 7.86 -4.67 -1.67
N ILE A 66 7.25 -4.26 -2.78
CA ILE A 66 7.54 -2.96 -3.39
C ILE A 66 7.10 -1.81 -2.47
N LEU A 67 5.89 -1.86 -1.91
CA LEU A 67 5.40 -0.79 -1.04
C LEU A 67 6.18 -0.71 0.27
N THR A 68 6.59 -1.85 0.83
CA THR A 68 7.46 -1.89 2.00
C THR A 68 8.81 -1.23 1.72
N ASP A 69 9.41 -1.51 0.56
CA ASP A 69 10.67 -0.90 0.17
C ASP A 69 10.55 0.59 -0.10
N LEU A 70 9.45 1.04 -0.71
CA LEU A 70 9.16 2.46 -0.89
C LEU A 70 9.01 3.19 0.45
N LEU A 71 8.31 2.59 1.42
CA LEU A 71 8.20 3.14 2.77
C LEU A 71 9.57 3.24 3.47
N LYS A 72 10.40 2.20 3.37
CA LYS A 72 11.76 2.20 3.93
C LYS A 72 12.64 3.27 3.28
N LYS A 73 12.61 3.40 1.95
CA LYS A 73 13.35 4.45 1.21
C LYS A 73 12.92 5.86 1.60
N ALA A 74 11.65 6.03 1.95
CA ALA A 74 11.09 7.27 2.47
C ALA A 74 11.32 7.48 3.98
N ASN A 75 12.18 6.67 4.61
CA ASN A 75 12.55 6.71 6.04
C ASN A 75 11.39 6.43 7.01
N TYR A 76 10.35 5.70 6.60
CA TYR A 76 9.33 5.22 7.53
C TYR A 76 9.81 3.98 8.31
N PRO A 77 9.50 3.89 9.62
CA PRO A 77 10.00 2.81 10.49
C PRO A 77 9.16 1.53 10.32
N VAL A 78 9.27 0.88 9.16
CA VAL A 78 8.57 -0.38 8.89
C VAL A 78 9.22 -1.50 9.70
N LYS A 79 8.47 -2.09 10.64
CA LYS A 79 8.90 -3.29 11.36
C LYS A 79 8.94 -4.50 10.42
N ALA A 80 9.93 -5.37 10.62
CA ALA A 80 9.87 -6.70 10.03
C ALA A 80 8.66 -7.44 10.61
N ALA A 81 7.88 -8.08 9.73
CA ALA A 81 6.79 -8.97 10.11
C ALA A 81 7.33 -10.25 10.76
#